data_AF-A0A2V7P867-F1
#
_entry.id   AF-A0A2V7P867-F1
#
_cell.length_a   1.000
_cell.length_b   1.000
_cell.length_c   1.000
_cell.angle_alpha   90.00
_cell.angle_beta   90.00
_cell.angle_gamma   90.00
#
_symmetry.space_group_name_H-M   'P 1'
#
loop_
_entity.id
_entity.type
_entity.pdbx_description
1 polymer ?
#
loop_
_entity_poly.entity_id
_entity_poly.type
_entity_poly.pdbx_seq_one_letter_code
_entity_poly.pdbx_strand_id
1 'polypeptide(L)'
;MLGLVTPLPLAAQARYRVTTDGAWFYQEAGGKRLARLARGAVLIGGDTQGDVQGATVEGWIFATSVGPTPRAGYDLAVTRAPEENLRSAPAGALIAKLPQGFVLNRVAEGSSDRWVHVTRAGWVEKADLEPIAQVAGARSAVPDSDTTEARLTVGRRVPDSTASSSDPVDPSRVASARRTVLYRAPEGQPTGTLAPSAPLRVLGRSGEWTRVELEGWVKSADLEIAPPGVLVGITAAELRTDPQRYAGQVLRWTLQYIATQKADELRPEIPNGATYLLARGPLPERGFVYVVVPEAKRAPLESLTPLAAIQVTARVRTGRTRFLGNPVLDMISLETLP
;
A
#
# COMPACT_ATOMS: atom_id res chain seq x y z
N MET A 1 -8.52 -30.21 41.26
CA MET A 1 -7.80 -28.91 41.25
C MET A 1 -7.96 -28.31 39.86
N LEU A 2 -8.80 -27.27 39.72
CA LEU A 2 -8.87 -26.48 38.49
C LEU A 2 -7.69 -25.52 38.47
N GLY A 3 -6.80 -25.67 37.48
CA GLY A 3 -5.74 -24.69 37.21
C GLY A 3 -6.31 -23.54 36.39
N LEU A 4 -6.43 -22.38 37.03
CA LEU A 4 -6.71 -21.11 36.37
C LEU A 4 -5.59 -20.80 35.36
N VAL A 5 -5.93 -20.76 34.08
CA VAL A 5 -5.09 -20.14 33.06
C VAL A 5 -5.26 -18.63 33.23
N THR A 6 -4.29 -17.98 33.87
CA THR A 6 -4.19 -16.53 33.92
C THR A 6 -3.96 -15.99 32.50
N PRO A 7 -4.77 -15.05 32.01
CA PRO A 7 -4.46 -14.36 30.75
C PRO A 7 -3.18 -13.55 30.97
N LEU A 8 -2.17 -13.79 30.14
CA LEU A 8 -0.99 -12.92 30.06
C LEU A 8 -1.46 -11.47 29.83
N PRO A 9 -0.93 -10.50 30.57
CA PRO A 9 -1.27 -9.11 30.34
C PRO A 9 -0.89 -8.75 28.90
N LEU A 10 -1.79 -8.06 28.20
CA LEU A 10 -1.57 -7.49 26.87
C LEU A 10 -0.48 -6.40 27.01
N ALA A 11 0.77 -6.82 27.13
CA ALA A 11 1.90 -5.92 27.09
C ALA A 11 1.86 -5.22 25.74
N ALA A 12 1.96 -3.90 25.76
CA ALA A 12 2.28 -3.06 24.62
C ALA A 12 3.40 -3.73 23.80
N GLN A 13 3.02 -4.49 22.76
CA GLN A 13 3.99 -5.22 21.95
C GLN A 13 4.81 -4.19 21.18
N ALA A 14 6.05 -3.95 21.63
CA ALA A 14 6.97 -3.03 20.98
C ALA A 14 7.05 -3.41 19.50
N ARG A 15 6.86 -2.46 18.61
CA ARG A 15 6.96 -2.70 17.17
C ARG A 15 8.30 -2.18 16.69
N TYR A 16 8.95 -2.93 15.82
CA TYR A 16 10.23 -2.52 15.25
C TYR A 16 10.10 -2.41 13.73
N ARG A 17 10.71 -1.38 13.16
CA ARG A 17 10.87 -1.22 11.73
C ARG A 17 12.26 -1.68 11.34
N VAL A 18 12.35 -2.57 10.36
CA VAL A 18 13.63 -2.97 9.77
C VAL A 18 14.19 -1.80 8.96
N THR A 19 15.41 -1.34 9.27
CA THR A 19 16.06 -0.21 8.59
C THR A 19 17.02 -0.65 7.50
N THR A 20 17.55 -1.87 7.59
CA THR A 20 18.50 -2.45 6.65
C THR A 20 17.80 -3.41 5.68
N ASP A 21 17.98 -3.21 4.36
CA ASP A 21 17.43 -4.14 3.38
C ASP A 21 18.25 -5.43 3.34
N GLY A 22 17.57 -6.57 3.37
CA GLY A 22 18.22 -7.87 3.45
C GLY A 22 18.76 -8.23 4.83
N ALA A 23 18.33 -7.52 5.90
CA ALA A 23 18.68 -7.85 7.28
C ALA A 23 18.40 -9.33 7.58
N TRP A 24 19.31 -9.97 8.30
CA TRP A 24 19.20 -11.40 8.58
C TRP A 24 18.19 -11.66 9.71
N PHE A 25 17.30 -12.62 9.46
CA PHE A 25 16.42 -13.20 10.46
C PHE A 25 16.99 -14.54 10.91
N TYR A 26 17.28 -14.67 12.20
CA TYR A 26 17.97 -15.80 12.80
C TYR A 26 17.02 -16.70 13.59
N GLN A 27 17.36 -17.99 13.68
CA GLN A 27 16.60 -18.95 14.49
C GLN A 27 16.71 -18.64 15.98
N GLU A 28 17.93 -18.32 16.43
CA GLU A 28 18.35 -18.07 17.80
C GLU A 28 19.35 -16.90 17.78
N ALA A 29 19.61 -16.28 18.93
CA ALA A 29 20.60 -15.21 19.05
C ALA A 29 21.97 -15.65 18.50
N GLY A 30 22.44 -15.05 17.39
CA GLY A 30 23.69 -15.42 16.72
C GLY A 30 23.67 -16.79 16.01
N GLY A 31 22.50 -17.41 15.88
CA GLY A 31 22.32 -18.75 15.34
C GLY A 31 22.22 -18.81 13.81
N LYS A 32 21.55 -19.87 13.32
CA LYS A 32 21.37 -20.09 11.88
C LYS A 32 20.55 -18.97 11.23
N ARG A 33 21.05 -18.43 10.12
CA ARG A 33 20.32 -17.51 9.22
C ARG A 33 19.17 -18.25 8.56
N LEU A 34 17.95 -17.76 8.76
CA LEU A 34 16.73 -18.40 8.26
C LEU A 34 16.14 -17.64 7.07
N ALA A 35 16.09 -16.31 7.11
CA ALA A 35 15.47 -15.52 6.05
C ALA A 35 16.10 -14.12 5.94
N ARG A 36 15.77 -13.42 4.85
CA ARG A 36 16.12 -12.01 4.66
C ARG A 36 14.88 -11.14 4.83
N LEU A 37 14.99 -10.12 5.66
CA LEU A 37 13.94 -9.14 5.89
C LEU A 37 14.07 -7.99 4.89
N ALA A 38 12.93 -7.44 4.48
CA ALA A 38 12.89 -6.26 3.63
C ALA A 38 12.95 -4.98 4.48
N ARG A 39 13.64 -3.95 3.99
CA ARG A 39 13.62 -2.64 4.65
C ARG A 39 12.20 -2.10 4.72
N GLY A 40 11.84 -1.57 5.89
CA GLY A 40 10.51 -1.04 6.20
C GLY A 40 9.53 -2.09 6.72
N ALA A 41 9.91 -3.37 6.77
CA ALA A 41 9.12 -4.42 7.40
C ALA A 41 8.88 -4.08 8.88
N VAL A 42 7.64 -4.27 9.33
CA VAL A 42 7.26 -4.07 10.73
C VAL A 42 7.20 -5.42 11.42
N LEU A 43 7.96 -5.55 12.51
CA LEU A 43 8.05 -6.76 13.32
C LEU A 43 7.43 -6.54 14.69
N ILE A 44 6.87 -7.60 15.25
CA ILE A 44 6.42 -7.60 16.64
C ILE A 44 7.63 -7.96 17.51
N GLY A 45 8.02 -7.05 18.38
CA GLY A 45 9.11 -7.20 19.31
C GLY A 45 8.79 -8.14 20.46
N GLY A 46 9.78 -8.94 20.84
CA GLY A 46 9.80 -9.77 22.04
C GLY A 46 11.01 -9.44 22.92
N ASP A 47 11.54 -10.46 23.58
CA ASP A 47 12.65 -10.29 24.52
C ASP A 47 13.93 -9.82 23.83
N THR A 48 14.73 -9.07 24.57
CA THR A 48 16.02 -8.55 24.12
C THR A 48 17.15 -9.39 24.70
N GLN A 49 18.15 -9.75 23.88
CA GLN A 49 19.34 -10.47 24.33
C GLN A 49 20.60 -9.88 23.69
N GLY A 50 21.40 -9.15 24.46
CA GLY A 50 22.63 -8.51 23.95
C GLY A 50 22.33 -7.56 22.78
N ASP A 51 22.99 -7.78 21.64
CA ASP A 51 22.84 -6.99 20.41
C ASP A 51 21.75 -7.48 19.47
N VAL A 52 21.01 -8.53 19.86
CA VAL A 52 19.87 -9.03 19.10
C VAL A 52 18.55 -8.75 19.82
N GLN A 53 17.51 -8.59 19.01
CA GLN A 53 16.13 -8.36 19.41
C GLN A 53 15.30 -9.55 18.97
N GLY A 54 14.60 -10.17 19.92
CA GLY A 54 13.56 -11.15 19.63
C GLY A 54 12.46 -10.48 18.81
N ALA A 55 12.11 -11.07 17.69
CA ALA A 55 11.15 -10.50 16.76
C ALA A 55 10.28 -11.61 16.15
N THR A 56 8.99 -11.32 16.02
CA THR A 56 8.03 -12.15 15.31
C THR A 56 7.71 -11.48 13.99
N VAL A 57 7.99 -12.20 12.89
CA VAL A 57 7.45 -11.85 11.57
C VAL A 57 6.03 -12.38 11.49
N GLU A 58 5.11 -11.54 11.05
CA GLU A 58 3.70 -11.87 10.79
C GLU A 58 3.35 -11.39 9.39
N GLY A 59 2.66 -12.22 8.62
CA GLY A 59 2.28 -11.83 7.27
C GLY A 59 1.60 -12.92 6.48
N TRP A 60 1.44 -12.64 5.18
CA TRP A 60 0.66 -13.41 4.24
C TRP A 60 1.58 -14.05 3.21
N ILE A 61 1.41 -15.35 3.04
CA ILE A 61 2.14 -16.16 2.04
C ILE A 61 1.14 -16.86 1.12
N PHE A 62 1.54 -17.09 -0.13
CA PHE A 62 0.69 -17.74 -1.10
C PHE A 62 0.44 -19.20 -0.72
N ALA A 63 -0.82 -19.63 -0.73
CA ALA A 63 -1.22 -20.94 -0.21
C ALA A 63 -0.55 -22.11 -0.93
N THR A 64 -0.32 -21.99 -2.25
CA THR A 64 0.34 -23.05 -3.04
C THR A 64 1.86 -23.10 -2.84
N SER A 65 2.45 -22.12 -2.17
CA SER A 65 3.89 -22.05 -1.89
C SER A 65 4.27 -22.63 -0.53
N VAL A 66 3.29 -23.14 0.22
CA VAL A 66 3.48 -23.77 1.53
C VAL A 66 2.79 -25.12 1.59
N GLY A 67 3.36 -26.05 2.35
CA GLY A 67 2.80 -27.36 2.61
C GLY A 67 2.90 -27.74 4.09
N PRO A 68 2.12 -28.73 4.56
CA PRO A 68 2.23 -29.21 5.93
C PRO A 68 3.64 -29.75 6.23
N THR A 69 4.10 -29.60 7.46
CA THR A 69 5.43 -30.05 7.89
C THR A 69 5.35 -30.97 9.11
N PRO A 70 6.16 -32.04 9.19
CA PRO A 70 6.23 -32.90 10.38
C PRO A 70 7.12 -32.30 11.48
N ARG A 71 7.73 -31.13 11.27
CA ARG A 71 8.64 -30.51 12.24
C ARG A 71 7.85 -29.99 13.43
N ALA A 72 8.14 -30.52 14.61
CA ALA A 72 7.46 -30.16 15.86
C ALA A 72 7.45 -28.64 16.09
N GLY A 73 6.29 -28.11 16.48
CA GLY A 73 6.09 -26.69 16.77
C GLY A 73 5.84 -25.80 15.55
N TYR A 74 5.65 -26.37 14.35
CA TYR A 74 5.28 -25.63 13.14
C TYR A 74 4.21 -26.33 12.33
N ASP A 75 3.32 -25.56 11.71
CA ASP A 75 2.23 -26.08 10.89
C ASP A 75 2.64 -26.24 9.42
N LEU A 76 3.49 -25.33 8.93
CA LEU A 76 3.78 -25.18 7.50
C LEU A 76 5.28 -25.07 7.22
N ALA A 77 5.67 -25.50 6.03
CA ALA A 77 6.97 -25.24 5.44
C ALA A 77 6.83 -24.66 4.03
N VAL A 78 7.71 -23.74 3.66
CA VAL A 78 7.81 -23.19 2.30
C VAL A 78 8.28 -24.30 1.36
N THR A 79 7.49 -24.62 0.35
CA THR A 79 7.78 -25.69 -0.62
C THR A 79 8.39 -25.15 -1.90
N ARG A 80 8.20 -23.85 -2.18
CA ARG A 80 8.65 -23.21 -3.42
C ARG A 80 10.13 -22.85 -3.39
N ALA A 81 10.82 -23.15 -4.49
CA ALA A 81 12.22 -22.82 -4.72
C ALA A 81 12.39 -21.60 -5.65
N PRO A 82 13.47 -20.80 -5.51
CA PRO A 82 14.45 -20.87 -4.41
C PRO A 82 13.95 -20.20 -3.11
N GLU A 83 13.03 -19.25 -3.23
CA GLU A 83 12.46 -18.47 -2.12
C GLU A 83 11.00 -18.09 -2.44
N GLU A 84 10.23 -17.75 -1.40
CA GLU A 84 8.90 -17.17 -1.49
C GLU A 84 8.80 -15.87 -0.67
N ASN A 85 7.87 -15.01 -1.04
CA ASN A 85 7.65 -13.72 -0.40
C ASN A 85 6.62 -13.82 0.73
N LEU A 86 7.01 -13.36 1.92
CA LEU A 86 6.08 -13.03 3.00
C LEU A 86 5.67 -11.55 2.88
N ARG A 87 4.38 -11.25 2.97
CA ARG A 87 3.84 -9.89 2.74
C ARG A 87 3.03 -9.37 3.91
N SER A 88 2.93 -8.05 4.07
CA SER A 88 2.15 -7.44 5.16
C SER A 88 0.63 -7.58 5.04
N ALA A 89 0.15 -7.82 3.82
CA ALA A 89 -1.22 -8.11 3.47
C ALA A 89 -1.23 -9.01 2.21
N PRO A 90 -2.36 -9.60 1.82
CA PRO A 90 -2.50 -10.20 0.50
C PRO A 90 -2.05 -9.22 -0.59
N ALA A 91 -1.03 -9.58 -1.37
CA ALA A 91 -0.37 -8.71 -2.37
C ALA A 91 0.20 -7.38 -1.82
N GLY A 92 0.37 -7.25 -0.50
CA GLY A 92 0.93 -6.07 0.16
C GLY A 92 2.44 -5.96 0.05
N ALA A 93 3.01 -5.06 0.87
CA ALA A 93 4.45 -4.83 0.93
C ALA A 93 5.22 -6.11 1.32
N LEU A 94 6.42 -6.26 0.79
CA LEU A 94 7.32 -7.36 1.14
C LEU A 94 7.79 -7.19 2.60
N ILE A 95 7.66 -8.23 3.40
CA ILE A 95 8.20 -8.31 4.77
C ILE A 95 9.50 -9.10 4.75
N ALA A 96 9.51 -10.25 4.09
CA ALA A 96 10.67 -11.13 4.06
C ALA A 96 10.68 -12.01 2.81
N LYS A 97 11.89 -12.44 2.44
CA LYS A 97 12.13 -13.52 1.48
C LYS A 97 12.47 -14.78 2.25
N LEU A 98 11.63 -15.79 2.13
CA LEU A 98 11.70 -17.05 2.86
C LEU A 98 12.25 -18.14 1.94
N PRO A 99 13.41 -18.75 2.25
CA PRO A 99 13.94 -19.83 1.44
C PRO A 99 13.08 -21.09 1.53
N GLN A 100 13.21 -21.98 0.55
CA GLN A 100 12.59 -23.31 0.59
C GLN A 100 12.95 -24.03 1.91
N GLY A 101 11.95 -24.65 2.54
CA GLY A 101 12.10 -25.36 3.81
C GLY A 101 12.04 -24.48 5.07
N PHE A 102 11.83 -23.16 4.92
CA PHE A 102 11.51 -22.26 6.02
C PHE A 102 10.17 -22.67 6.66
N VAL A 103 10.12 -22.70 7.99
CA VAL A 103 8.94 -23.18 8.75
C VAL A 103 8.15 -22.03 9.36
N LEU A 104 6.83 -22.18 9.41
CA LEU A 104 5.85 -21.15 9.75
C LEU A 104 4.73 -21.74 10.61
N ASN A 105 4.17 -20.93 11.50
CA ASN A 105 2.92 -21.21 12.19
C ASN A 105 1.76 -20.59 11.43
N ARG A 106 0.64 -21.31 11.33
CA ARG A 106 -0.58 -20.79 10.71
C ARG A 106 -1.37 -20.00 11.75
N VAL A 107 -1.86 -18.83 11.35
CA VAL A 107 -2.85 -18.09 12.12
C VAL A 107 -4.24 -18.51 11.62
N ALA A 108 -5.08 -19.01 12.53
CA ALA A 108 -6.40 -19.54 12.20
C ALA A 108 -7.35 -18.48 11.62
N GLU A 109 -7.23 -17.23 12.09
CA GLU A 109 -8.05 -16.12 11.65
C GLU A 109 -7.41 -15.40 10.44
N GLY A 110 -8.22 -15.13 9.40
CA GLY A 110 -7.81 -14.40 8.20
C GLY A 110 -7.38 -15.24 7.00
N SER A 111 -7.03 -16.52 7.17
CA SER A 111 -6.61 -17.35 6.02
C SER A 111 -7.72 -17.50 4.96
N SER A 112 -7.35 -17.43 3.67
CA SER A 112 -8.23 -17.62 2.50
C SER A 112 -7.64 -18.69 1.56
N ASP A 113 -8.41 -19.14 0.56
CA ASP A 113 -7.98 -20.18 -0.38
C ASP A 113 -6.65 -19.87 -1.12
N ARG A 114 -6.34 -18.58 -1.31
CA ARG A 114 -5.13 -18.14 -2.02
C ARG A 114 -4.01 -17.66 -1.10
N TRP A 115 -4.34 -17.23 0.12
CA TRP A 115 -3.37 -16.64 1.03
C TRP A 115 -3.50 -17.23 2.43
N VAL A 116 -2.39 -17.66 2.98
CA VAL A 116 -2.32 -18.17 4.34
C VAL A 116 -1.69 -17.11 5.22
N HIS A 117 -2.36 -16.79 6.32
CA HIS A 117 -1.82 -15.90 7.34
C HIS A 117 -0.89 -16.71 8.26
N VAL A 118 0.34 -16.23 8.43
CA VAL A 118 1.41 -16.98 9.10
C VAL A 118 2.23 -16.10 10.02
N THR A 119 2.81 -16.74 11.04
CA THR A 119 3.76 -16.11 11.95
C THR A 119 5.02 -16.95 12.11
N ARG A 120 6.12 -16.29 12.48
CA ARG A 120 7.37 -16.94 12.88
C ARG A 120 8.16 -16.07 13.85
N ALA A 121 8.43 -16.62 15.03
CA ALA A 121 9.38 -16.02 15.98
C ALA A 121 10.83 -16.35 15.59
N GLY A 122 11.73 -15.42 15.86
CA GLY A 122 13.17 -15.50 15.65
C GLY A 122 13.87 -14.25 16.17
N TRP A 123 15.05 -13.96 15.65
CA TRP A 123 15.94 -12.90 16.15
C TRP A 123 16.49 -12.04 15.03
N VAL A 124 16.69 -10.75 15.31
CA VAL A 124 17.27 -9.77 14.36
C VAL A 124 18.28 -8.91 15.11
N GLU A 125 19.33 -8.43 14.42
CA GLU A 125 20.29 -7.51 15.01
C GLU A 125 19.63 -6.16 15.31
N LYS A 126 19.86 -5.60 16.51
CA LYS A 126 19.29 -4.32 16.91
C LYS A 126 19.73 -3.17 16.01
N ALA A 127 20.94 -3.23 15.46
CA ALA A 127 21.45 -2.23 14.53
C ALA A 127 20.58 -2.12 13.25
N ASP A 128 19.88 -3.18 12.89
CA ASP A 128 18.98 -3.23 11.74
C ASP A 128 17.53 -2.87 12.10
N LEU A 129 17.26 -2.47 13.34
CA LEU A 129 15.92 -2.19 13.84
C LEU A 129 15.79 -0.78 14.42
N GLU A 130 14.68 -0.14 14.08
CA GLU A 130 14.25 1.11 14.69
C GLU A 130 12.96 0.86 15.49
N PRO A 131 12.91 1.22 16.79
CA PRO A 131 11.69 1.10 17.57
C PRO A 131 10.64 2.09 17.05
N ILE A 132 9.44 1.58 16.76
CA ILE A 132 8.28 2.39 16.42
C ILE A 132 7.61 2.77 17.73
N ALA A 133 7.70 4.06 18.09
CA ALA A 133 7.01 4.59 19.26
C ALA A 133 5.51 4.26 19.18
N GLN A 134 5.00 3.55 20.18
CA GLN A 134 3.56 3.37 20.33
C GLN A 134 2.96 4.72 20.74
N VAL A 135 2.17 5.34 19.87
CA VAL A 135 1.32 6.47 20.27
C VAL A 135 0.17 5.89 21.07
N ALA A 136 0.40 5.71 22.38
CA ALA A 136 -0.64 5.43 23.34
C ALA A 136 -1.41 6.72 23.59
N GLY A 137 -2.64 6.81 23.09
CA GLY A 137 -3.58 7.85 23.50
C GLY A 137 -4.13 7.55 24.89
N ALA A 138 -3.66 8.27 25.91
CA ALA A 138 -4.44 8.66 27.10
C ALA A 138 -3.65 9.71 27.91
N ARG A 139 -4.34 10.81 28.24
CA ARG A 139 -3.88 11.92 29.08
C ARG A 139 -3.67 11.48 30.53
N SER A 140 -2.63 11.99 31.20
CA SER A 140 -2.77 12.84 32.39
C SER A 140 -1.42 13.31 32.95
N ALA A 141 -1.34 14.64 33.09
CA ALA A 141 -0.70 15.44 34.14
C ALA A 141 0.73 15.15 34.64
N VAL A 142 1.63 16.10 34.32
CA VAL A 142 2.79 16.60 35.11
C VAL A 142 2.21 17.35 36.36
N PRO A 143 2.87 17.50 37.54
CA PRO A 143 4.28 17.82 37.79
C PRO A 143 4.90 17.08 39.01
N ASP A 144 6.13 17.25 39.51
CA ASP A 144 7.18 18.28 39.41
C ASP A 144 8.51 17.72 40.00
N SER A 145 9.61 18.44 39.75
CA SER A 145 10.90 18.49 40.51
C SER A 145 11.75 17.20 40.60
N ASP A 146 13.06 17.18 40.30
CA ASP A 146 14.07 18.00 40.96
C ASP A 146 15.45 17.91 40.24
N THR A 147 16.06 19.08 40.09
CA THR A 147 17.48 19.46 40.19
C THR A 147 18.58 18.38 40.14
N THR A 148 19.49 18.47 39.15
CA THR A 148 20.95 18.51 39.42
C THR A 148 21.74 19.10 38.24
N GLU A 149 22.47 20.18 38.54
CA GLU A 149 23.51 20.79 37.72
C GLU A 149 24.77 19.89 37.66
N ALA A 150 25.45 19.90 36.50
CA ALA A 150 26.91 19.90 36.32
C ALA A 150 27.22 19.53 34.86
N ARG A 151 28.21 20.04 34.14
CA ARG A 151 29.21 21.10 34.32
C ARG A 151 29.83 21.23 32.91
N LEU A 152 30.06 22.45 32.47
CA LEU A 152 30.77 22.77 31.24
C LEU A 152 32.17 22.13 31.22
N THR A 153 32.56 21.47 30.13
CA THR A 153 33.97 21.33 29.77
C THR A 153 34.13 21.41 28.25
N VAL A 154 34.81 22.48 27.84
CA VAL A 154 35.30 22.76 26.48
C VAL A 154 36.43 21.79 26.14
N GLY A 155 36.40 21.20 24.94
CA GLY A 155 37.44 20.32 24.46
C GLY A 155 37.41 20.09 22.94
N ARG A 156 37.98 21.07 22.21
CA ARG A 156 38.81 20.92 20.99
C ARG A 156 38.26 20.14 19.78
N ARG A 157 37.95 20.89 18.70
CA ARG A 157 37.91 20.42 17.30
C ARG A 157 39.33 20.16 16.77
N VAL A 158 39.48 19.10 15.98
CA VAL A 158 40.07 19.16 14.63
C VAL A 158 39.26 18.20 13.74
N PRO A 159 38.75 18.65 12.57
CA PRO A 159 38.15 17.79 11.55
C PRO A 159 39.19 17.46 10.48
N ASP A 160 39.32 16.18 10.12
CA ASP A 160 39.70 15.81 8.75
C ASP A 160 39.43 14.33 8.54
N SER A 161 38.43 14.04 7.71
CA SER A 161 38.39 12.88 6.81
C SER A 161 37.12 13.00 5.97
N THR A 162 37.31 13.56 4.79
CA THR A 162 36.43 13.42 3.63
C THR A 162 36.24 11.94 3.31
N ALA A 163 35.16 11.36 3.83
CA ALA A 163 34.57 10.14 3.30
C ALA A 163 33.21 10.52 2.71
N SER A 164 33.23 10.88 1.42
CA SER A 164 32.02 10.88 0.60
C SER A 164 31.54 9.44 0.48
N SER A 165 30.74 8.97 1.44
CA SER A 165 29.89 7.81 1.25
C SER A 165 28.80 8.22 0.27
N SER A 166 29.00 7.90 -1.01
CA SER A 166 27.89 7.90 -1.97
C SER A 166 26.99 6.72 -1.60
N ASP A 167 26.14 6.93 -0.59
CA ASP A 167 25.07 6.01 -0.26
C ASP A 167 24.25 5.77 -1.52
N PRO A 168 23.82 4.52 -1.80
CA PRO A 168 22.98 4.24 -2.95
C PRO A 168 21.68 5.04 -2.82
N VAL A 169 21.53 6.06 -3.66
CA VAL A 169 20.33 6.91 -3.72
C VAL A 169 19.16 6.03 -4.15
N ASP A 170 18.16 5.86 -3.28
CA ASP A 170 16.91 5.20 -3.64
C ASP A 170 16.22 6.01 -4.76
N PRO A 171 16.17 5.51 -6.01
CA PRO A 171 15.63 6.27 -7.13
C PRO A 171 14.10 6.44 -7.06
N SER A 172 13.45 5.75 -6.10
CA SER A 172 12.03 5.87 -5.79
C SER A 172 11.72 6.94 -4.75
N ARG A 173 12.73 7.50 -4.07
CA ARG A 173 12.58 8.59 -3.10
C ARG A 173 13.25 9.84 -3.67
N VAL A 174 12.46 10.89 -3.87
CA VAL A 174 12.94 12.17 -4.41
C VAL A 174 12.43 13.31 -3.55
N ALA A 175 13.07 14.47 -3.63
CA ALA A 175 12.56 15.69 -3.04
C ALA A 175 12.36 16.75 -4.13
N SER A 176 11.37 17.63 -3.96
CA SER A 176 11.19 18.77 -4.86
C SER A 176 12.40 19.71 -4.78
N ALA A 177 13.07 19.98 -5.90
CA ALA A 177 14.25 20.84 -5.90
C ALA A 177 13.92 22.33 -5.61
N ARG A 178 12.70 22.74 -5.92
CA ARG A 178 12.19 24.11 -5.76
C ARG A 178 10.69 24.06 -5.52
N ARG A 179 10.12 25.20 -5.15
CA ARG A 179 8.66 25.35 -5.11
C ARG A 179 8.10 25.04 -6.49
N THR A 180 7.19 24.09 -6.57
CA THR A 180 6.63 23.62 -7.85
C THR A 180 5.17 23.23 -7.69
N VAL A 181 4.41 23.25 -8.78
CA VAL A 181 2.99 22.90 -8.78
C VAL A 181 2.83 21.38 -8.90
N LEU A 182 1.96 20.80 -8.09
CA LEU A 182 1.52 19.41 -8.19
C LEU A 182 0.24 19.36 -9.02
N TYR A 183 0.23 18.49 -10.03
CA TYR A 183 -0.89 18.29 -10.94
C TYR A 183 -1.53 16.92 -10.71
N ARG A 184 -2.87 16.84 -10.84
CA ARG A 184 -3.59 15.55 -10.72
C ARG A 184 -3.36 14.61 -11.93
N ALA A 185 -2.97 15.16 -13.08
CA ALA A 185 -2.53 14.42 -14.27
C ALA A 185 -1.55 15.28 -15.09
N PRO A 186 -0.74 14.67 -15.99
CA PRO A 186 0.09 15.41 -16.94
C PRO A 186 -0.71 16.46 -17.71
N GLU A 187 -0.24 17.70 -17.74
CA GLU A 187 -0.93 18.84 -18.39
C GLU A 187 -2.38 19.04 -17.90
N GLY A 188 -2.66 18.63 -16.67
CA GLY A 188 -3.98 18.71 -16.03
C GLY A 188 -4.17 19.94 -15.17
N GLN A 189 -5.23 19.94 -14.37
CA GLN A 189 -5.48 21.01 -13.39
C GLN A 189 -4.48 20.92 -12.22
N PRO A 190 -3.91 22.06 -11.78
CA PRO A 190 -3.17 22.15 -10.53
C PRO A 190 -4.01 21.65 -9.36
N THR A 191 -3.38 20.94 -8.43
CA THR A 191 -4.03 20.42 -7.22
C THR A 191 -3.39 20.97 -5.96
N GLY A 192 -2.14 21.41 -6.03
CA GLY A 192 -1.47 22.09 -4.93
C GLY A 192 -0.08 22.57 -5.32
N THR A 193 0.64 23.10 -4.34
CA THR A 193 2.03 23.54 -4.50
C THR A 193 2.90 22.77 -3.53
N LEU A 194 3.97 22.18 -4.03
CA LEU A 194 5.01 21.56 -3.21
C LEU A 194 6.01 22.63 -2.78
N ALA A 195 6.31 22.66 -1.48
CA ALA A 195 7.43 23.43 -0.96
C ALA A 195 8.76 22.85 -1.50
N PRO A 196 9.86 23.63 -1.52
CA PRO A 196 11.19 23.06 -1.73
C PRO A 196 11.48 21.97 -0.68
N SER A 197 12.22 20.95 -1.10
CA SER A 197 12.62 19.79 -0.29
C SER A 197 11.46 18.95 0.26
N ALA A 198 10.26 19.06 -0.31
CA ALA A 198 9.13 18.20 0.04
C ALA A 198 9.45 16.75 -0.38
N PRO A 199 9.40 15.79 0.55
CA PRO A 199 9.70 14.39 0.25
C PRO A 199 8.58 13.76 -0.57
N LEU A 200 8.94 13.00 -1.60
CA LEU A 200 8.04 12.38 -2.55
C LEU A 200 8.48 10.94 -2.84
N ARG A 201 7.51 10.07 -3.09
CA ARG A 201 7.75 8.72 -3.61
C ARG A 201 7.40 8.64 -5.08
N VAL A 202 8.33 8.25 -5.93
CA VAL A 202 8.09 8.05 -7.36
C VAL A 202 7.32 6.75 -7.58
N LEU A 203 6.17 6.87 -8.22
CA LEU A 203 5.32 5.75 -8.63
C LEU A 203 5.56 5.34 -10.10
N GLY A 204 6.04 6.26 -10.93
CA GLY A 204 6.32 6.01 -12.34
C GLY A 204 6.75 7.26 -13.09
N ARG A 205 7.26 7.10 -14.32
CA ARG A 205 7.67 8.20 -15.19
C ARG A 205 7.03 8.02 -16.57
N SER A 206 6.64 9.13 -17.20
CA SER A 206 6.03 9.16 -18.53
C SER A 206 6.37 10.48 -19.22
N GLY A 207 7.27 10.45 -20.19
CA GLY A 207 7.80 11.65 -20.83
C GLY A 207 8.48 12.56 -19.79
N GLU A 208 8.12 13.84 -19.78
CA GLU A 208 8.63 14.82 -18.80
C GLU A 208 7.95 14.74 -17.42
N TRP A 209 6.95 13.87 -17.28
CA TRP A 209 6.12 13.77 -16.09
C TRP A 209 6.56 12.62 -15.18
N THR A 210 6.73 12.93 -13.89
CA THR A 210 6.96 11.92 -12.86
C THR A 210 5.71 11.82 -11.99
N ARG A 211 5.10 10.62 -11.93
CA ARG A 211 4.01 10.33 -11.00
C ARG A 211 4.62 10.16 -9.62
N VAL A 212 4.16 10.97 -8.67
CA VAL A 212 4.65 10.97 -7.30
C VAL A 212 3.51 10.77 -6.30
N GLU A 213 3.83 10.16 -5.18
CA GLU A 213 3.00 10.06 -3.97
C GLU A 213 3.63 10.96 -2.89
N LEU A 214 2.77 11.71 -2.20
CA LEU A 214 3.14 12.58 -1.09
C LEU A 214 2.41 12.06 0.16
N GLU A 215 3.13 11.93 1.25
CA GLU A 215 2.56 11.67 2.57
C GLU A 215 2.39 13.00 3.32
N GLY A 216 1.23 13.20 3.95
CA GLY A 216 0.93 14.43 4.68
C GLY A 216 -0.32 14.31 5.53
N TRP A 217 -0.52 15.29 6.39
CA TRP A 217 -1.67 15.40 7.28
C TRP A 217 -2.57 16.54 6.84
N VAL A 218 -3.87 16.30 6.85
CA VAL A 218 -4.93 17.30 6.67
C VAL A 218 -5.91 17.18 7.82
N LYS A 219 -6.61 18.27 8.17
CA LYS A 219 -7.59 18.23 9.25
C LYS A 219 -8.75 17.34 8.83
N SER A 220 -9.19 16.46 9.72
CA SER A 220 -10.29 15.54 9.42
C SER A 220 -11.60 16.25 9.09
N ALA A 221 -11.83 17.45 9.64
CA ALA A 221 -13.01 18.26 9.35
C ALA A 221 -13.05 18.78 7.90
N ASP A 222 -11.90 18.81 7.21
CA ASP A 222 -11.78 19.25 5.83
C ASP A 222 -11.91 18.07 4.84
N LEU A 223 -12.17 16.85 5.35
CA LEU A 223 -12.32 15.64 4.56
C LEU A 223 -13.79 15.25 4.42
N GLU A 224 -14.21 14.93 3.20
CA GLU A 224 -15.51 14.33 2.94
C GLU A 224 -15.37 12.80 2.90
N ILE A 225 -16.19 12.09 3.68
CA ILE A 225 -16.19 10.63 3.72
C ILE A 225 -16.92 10.10 2.48
N ALA A 226 -16.27 9.20 1.75
CA ALA A 226 -16.89 8.53 0.61
C ALA A 226 -18.16 7.77 1.06
N PRO A 227 -19.24 7.78 0.25
CA PRO A 227 -20.43 7.00 0.56
C PRO A 227 -20.10 5.51 0.79
N PRO A 228 -20.74 4.82 1.75
CA PRO A 228 -20.48 3.40 2.00
C PRO A 228 -20.59 2.57 0.72
N GLY A 229 -19.55 1.76 0.45
CA GLY A 229 -19.51 0.88 -0.72
C GLY A 229 -19.19 1.56 -2.05
N VAL A 230 -18.94 2.89 -2.07
CA VAL A 230 -18.51 3.62 -3.26
C VAL A 230 -17.09 4.11 -3.10
N LEU A 231 -16.19 3.61 -3.94
CA LEU A 231 -14.81 4.10 -3.98
C LEU A 231 -14.72 5.47 -4.66
N VAL A 232 -14.01 6.40 -4.03
CA VAL A 232 -13.72 7.75 -4.54
C VAL A 232 -12.21 7.92 -4.61
N GLY A 233 -11.73 8.65 -5.62
CA GLY A 233 -10.30 8.95 -5.78
C GLY A 233 -9.47 7.87 -6.48
N ILE A 234 -10.09 6.78 -6.94
CA ILE A 234 -9.41 5.73 -7.70
C ILE A 234 -9.10 6.23 -9.12
N THR A 235 -7.87 5.99 -9.59
CA THR A 235 -7.44 6.39 -10.95
C THR A 235 -7.75 5.30 -12.00
N ALA A 236 -7.94 5.66 -13.27
CA ALA A 236 -8.06 4.63 -14.33
C ALA A 236 -6.75 3.87 -14.52
N ALA A 237 -5.61 4.52 -14.29
CA ALA A 237 -4.31 3.84 -14.26
C ALA A 237 -4.22 2.76 -13.16
N GLU A 238 -4.77 3.04 -11.99
CA GLU A 238 -4.82 2.07 -10.88
C GLU A 238 -5.74 0.90 -11.20
N LEU A 239 -6.93 1.17 -11.76
CA LEU A 239 -7.83 0.12 -12.25
C LEU A 239 -7.16 -0.81 -13.27
N ARG A 240 -6.35 -0.26 -14.18
CA ARG A 240 -5.61 -1.04 -15.18
C ARG A 240 -4.44 -1.83 -14.62
N THR A 241 -3.87 -1.38 -13.52
CA THR A 241 -2.72 -2.01 -12.85
C THR A 241 -3.16 -3.23 -12.07
N ASP A 242 -4.30 -3.15 -11.38
CA ASP A 242 -4.88 -4.26 -10.61
C ASP A 242 -6.37 -4.47 -10.94
N PRO A 243 -6.70 -4.95 -12.15
CA PRO A 243 -8.09 -5.03 -12.60
C PRO A 243 -8.93 -6.02 -11.79
N GLN A 244 -8.29 -7.05 -11.22
CA GLN A 244 -8.98 -8.10 -10.44
C GLN A 244 -9.41 -7.59 -9.06
N ARG A 245 -8.62 -6.70 -8.43
CA ARG A 245 -8.99 -6.07 -7.16
C ARG A 245 -10.26 -5.24 -7.27
N TYR A 246 -10.41 -4.50 -8.37
CA TYR A 246 -11.51 -3.54 -8.52
C TYR A 246 -12.75 -4.12 -9.21
N ALA A 247 -12.65 -5.29 -9.85
CA ALA A 247 -13.80 -5.94 -10.49
C ALA A 247 -14.98 -6.11 -9.52
N GLY A 248 -16.17 -5.69 -9.93
CA GLY A 248 -17.40 -5.74 -9.13
C GLY A 248 -17.54 -4.62 -8.10
N GLN A 249 -16.49 -3.85 -7.81
CA GLN A 249 -16.58 -2.71 -6.90
C GLN A 249 -17.32 -1.54 -7.54
N VAL A 250 -17.97 -0.71 -6.72
CA VAL A 250 -18.62 0.51 -7.18
C VAL A 250 -17.68 1.68 -6.97
N LEU A 251 -17.54 2.53 -7.98
CA LEU A 251 -16.74 3.74 -7.92
C LEU A 251 -17.55 4.95 -8.38
N ARG A 252 -17.08 6.14 -7.99
CA ARG A 252 -17.60 7.42 -8.46
C ARG A 252 -16.50 8.17 -9.20
N TRP A 253 -16.73 8.44 -10.48
CA TRP A 253 -15.80 9.13 -11.37
C TRP A 253 -16.44 10.33 -12.03
N THR A 254 -15.65 11.40 -12.12
CA THR A 254 -15.95 12.51 -13.03
C THR A 254 -15.36 12.18 -14.39
N LEU A 255 -16.19 12.10 -15.42
CA LEU A 255 -15.83 11.75 -16.78
C LEU A 255 -16.15 12.91 -17.73
N GLN A 256 -15.44 13.00 -18.83
CA GLN A 256 -15.80 13.87 -19.96
C GLN A 256 -16.51 13.04 -21.02
N TYR A 257 -17.77 13.37 -21.30
CA TYR A 257 -18.57 12.73 -22.34
C TYR A 257 -17.93 12.92 -23.72
N ILE A 258 -17.89 11.88 -24.56
CA ILE A 258 -17.52 12.00 -25.96
C ILE A 258 -18.71 11.67 -26.86
N ALA A 259 -19.21 10.44 -26.76
CA ALA A 259 -20.28 9.95 -27.63
C ALA A 259 -20.95 8.71 -27.03
N THR A 260 -22.17 8.45 -27.47
CA THR A 260 -22.88 7.20 -27.20
C THR A 260 -22.76 6.29 -28.43
N GLN A 261 -22.42 5.03 -28.24
CA GLN A 261 -22.19 4.06 -29.31
C GLN A 261 -22.84 2.71 -28.97
N LYS A 262 -22.93 1.82 -29.96
CA LYS A 262 -23.31 0.41 -29.76
C LYS A 262 -22.07 -0.47 -29.81
N ALA A 263 -22.00 -1.45 -28.92
CA ALA A 263 -20.93 -2.42 -28.91
C ALA A 263 -20.97 -3.32 -30.15
N ASP A 264 -19.81 -3.51 -30.75
CA ASP A 264 -19.55 -4.45 -31.83
C ASP A 264 -18.80 -5.70 -31.30
N GLU A 265 -18.49 -6.63 -32.18
CA GLU A 265 -17.78 -7.88 -31.84
C GLU A 265 -16.33 -7.66 -31.37
N LEU A 266 -15.75 -6.48 -31.60
CA LEU A 266 -14.37 -6.16 -31.22
C LEU A 266 -14.23 -5.82 -29.73
N ARG A 267 -15.35 -5.74 -28.99
CA ARG A 267 -15.39 -5.41 -27.56
C ARG A 267 -16.10 -6.51 -26.76
N PRO A 268 -15.48 -7.69 -26.61
CA PRO A 268 -16.12 -8.84 -25.96
C PRO A 268 -16.48 -8.60 -24.49
N GLU A 269 -15.89 -7.60 -23.86
CA GLU A 269 -16.19 -7.21 -22.47
C GLU A 269 -17.48 -6.40 -22.33
N ILE A 270 -18.06 -5.93 -23.45
CA ILE A 270 -19.36 -5.26 -23.48
C ILE A 270 -20.36 -6.23 -24.14
N PRO A 271 -21.57 -6.40 -23.59
CA PRO A 271 -22.57 -7.25 -24.24
C PRO A 271 -22.85 -6.79 -25.67
N ASN A 272 -22.92 -7.73 -26.62
CA ASN A 272 -23.10 -7.42 -28.04
C ASN A 272 -24.38 -6.60 -28.26
N GLY A 273 -24.28 -5.52 -29.05
CA GLY A 273 -25.38 -4.60 -29.33
C GLY A 273 -25.76 -3.68 -28.17
N ALA A 274 -25.13 -3.79 -26.99
CA ALA A 274 -25.40 -2.90 -25.87
C ALA A 274 -24.95 -1.48 -26.17
N THR A 275 -25.75 -0.51 -25.73
CA THR A 275 -25.39 0.90 -25.74
C THR A 275 -24.32 1.15 -24.69
N TYR A 276 -23.24 1.82 -25.07
CA TYR A 276 -22.22 2.27 -24.15
C TYR A 276 -21.88 3.74 -24.39
N LEU A 277 -21.44 4.37 -23.33
CA LEU A 277 -20.91 5.71 -23.26
C LEU A 277 -19.39 5.64 -23.47
N LEU A 278 -18.90 6.29 -24.52
CA LEU A 278 -17.48 6.59 -24.68
C LEU A 278 -17.17 7.90 -23.96
N ALA A 279 -16.25 7.84 -23.02
CA ALA A 279 -15.83 9.01 -22.25
C ALA A 279 -14.31 9.05 -22.04
N ARG A 280 -13.79 10.21 -21.64
CA ARG A 280 -12.43 10.37 -21.13
C ARG A 280 -12.45 10.51 -19.61
N GLY A 281 -11.49 9.91 -18.93
CA GLY A 281 -11.34 10.06 -17.49
C GLY A 281 -10.96 8.79 -16.74
N PRO A 282 -11.03 8.82 -15.41
CA PRO A 282 -11.55 9.91 -14.58
C PRO A 282 -10.73 11.19 -14.71
N LEU A 283 -11.40 12.34 -14.82
CA LEU A 283 -10.72 13.61 -14.92
C LEU A 283 -9.81 13.84 -13.70
N PRO A 284 -8.59 14.35 -13.92
CA PRO A 284 -8.06 14.92 -15.17
C PRO A 284 -7.29 13.93 -16.07
N GLU A 285 -7.39 12.61 -15.85
CA GLU A 285 -6.80 11.64 -16.78
C GLU A 285 -7.43 11.75 -18.18
N ARG A 286 -6.60 11.60 -19.21
CA ARG A 286 -7.03 11.69 -20.62
C ARG A 286 -7.32 10.33 -21.27
N GLY A 287 -7.25 9.25 -20.49
CA GLY A 287 -7.51 7.89 -20.96
C GLY A 287 -8.98 7.70 -21.34
N PHE A 288 -9.24 6.77 -22.26
CA PHE A 288 -10.60 6.41 -22.63
C PHE A 288 -11.18 5.39 -21.65
N VAL A 289 -12.47 5.52 -21.38
CA VAL A 289 -13.26 4.56 -20.60
C VAL A 289 -14.56 4.26 -21.34
N TYR A 290 -15.00 3.01 -21.24
CA TYR A 290 -16.30 2.57 -21.73
C TYR A 290 -17.24 2.37 -20.55
N VAL A 291 -18.43 2.98 -20.59
CA VAL A 291 -19.45 2.76 -19.57
C VAL A 291 -20.70 2.19 -20.22
N VAL A 292 -21.03 0.94 -19.92
CA VAL A 292 -22.25 0.27 -20.39
C VAL A 292 -23.47 0.98 -19.80
N VAL A 293 -24.43 1.33 -20.65
CA VAL A 293 -25.60 2.14 -20.30
C VAL A 293 -26.84 1.24 -20.21
N PRO A 294 -27.46 1.10 -19.02
CA PRO A 294 -28.76 0.46 -18.88
C PRO A 294 -29.83 1.19 -19.70
N GLU A 295 -30.81 0.45 -20.21
CA GLU A 295 -31.89 1.01 -21.03
C GLU A 295 -32.61 2.17 -20.34
N ALA A 296 -32.90 2.04 -19.05
CA ALA A 296 -33.55 3.07 -18.23
C ALA A 296 -32.74 4.38 -18.09
N LYS A 297 -31.47 4.40 -18.49
CA LYS A 297 -30.58 5.56 -18.40
C LYS A 297 -30.20 6.16 -19.75
N ARG A 298 -30.76 5.66 -20.87
CA ARG A 298 -30.44 6.14 -22.22
C ARG A 298 -30.95 7.56 -22.50
N ALA A 299 -32.18 7.89 -22.11
CA ALA A 299 -32.78 9.19 -22.42
C ALA A 299 -31.97 10.39 -21.87
N PRO A 300 -31.47 10.40 -20.62
CA PRO A 300 -30.61 11.47 -20.13
C PRO A 300 -29.30 11.68 -20.92
N LEU A 301 -28.79 10.65 -21.61
CA LEU A 301 -27.57 10.77 -22.42
C LEU A 301 -27.81 11.50 -23.74
N GLU A 302 -29.03 11.46 -24.27
CA GLU A 302 -29.37 12.14 -25.54
C GLU A 302 -29.29 13.66 -25.42
N SER A 303 -29.52 14.19 -24.22
CA SER A 303 -29.37 15.62 -23.92
C SER A 303 -27.93 16.06 -23.62
N LEU A 304 -26.97 15.14 -23.52
CA LEU A 304 -25.59 15.51 -23.20
C LEU A 304 -24.89 16.14 -24.40
N THR A 305 -24.33 17.32 -24.19
CA THR A 305 -23.44 17.94 -25.16
C THR A 305 -22.08 17.23 -25.15
N PRO A 306 -21.49 16.89 -26.31
CA PRO A 306 -20.14 16.35 -26.38
C PRO A 306 -19.15 17.21 -25.57
N LEU A 307 -18.20 16.56 -24.92
CA LEU A 307 -17.19 17.15 -24.03
C LEU A 307 -17.71 17.69 -22.69
N ALA A 308 -19.00 17.54 -22.39
CA ALA A 308 -19.56 17.87 -21.07
C ALA A 308 -18.94 17.01 -19.97
N ALA A 309 -18.70 17.62 -18.80
CA ALA A 309 -18.29 16.92 -17.60
C ALA A 309 -19.50 16.29 -16.91
N ILE A 310 -19.40 15.01 -16.60
CA ILE A 310 -20.45 14.22 -15.95
C ILE A 310 -19.88 13.47 -14.76
N GLN A 311 -20.65 13.32 -13.71
CA GLN A 311 -20.34 12.45 -12.59
C GLN A 311 -21.08 11.14 -12.79
N VAL A 312 -20.34 10.03 -12.79
CA VAL A 312 -20.87 8.69 -12.99
C VAL A 312 -20.55 7.83 -11.77
N THR A 313 -21.58 7.24 -11.18
CA THR A 313 -21.39 6.12 -10.25
C THR A 313 -21.60 4.85 -11.03
N ALA A 314 -20.61 3.97 -11.02
CA ALA A 314 -20.63 2.77 -11.83
C ALA A 314 -19.94 1.61 -11.15
N ARG A 315 -20.35 0.39 -11.50
CA ARG A 315 -19.68 -0.84 -11.08
C ARG A 315 -18.57 -1.17 -12.07
N VAL A 316 -17.40 -1.55 -11.59
CA VAL A 316 -16.31 -1.98 -12.46
C VAL A 316 -16.63 -3.35 -13.03
N ARG A 317 -16.74 -3.43 -14.36
CA ARG A 317 -16.88 -4.71 -15.06
C ARG A 317 -15.52 -5.32 -15.32
N THR A 318 -14.61 -4.55 -15.89
CA THR A 318 -13.19 -4.90 -16.01
C THR A 318 -12.32 -3.65 -15.91
N GLY A 319 -11.23 -3.74 -15.15
CA GLY A 319 -10.24 -2.66 -15.09
C GLY A 319 -9.38 -2.54 -16.35
N ARG A 320 -9.37 -3.56 -17.23
CA ARG A 320 -8.53 -3.60 -18.44
C ARG A 320 -9.14 -4.51 -19.51
N THR A 321 -9.54 -3.92 -20.64
CA THR A 321 -9.96 -4.68 -21.84
C THR A 321 -8.80 -5.42 -22.47
N ARG A 322 -9.11 -6.55 -23.13
CA ARG A 322 -8.14 -7.43 -23.77
C ARG A 322 -7.37 -6.75 -24.90
N PHE A 323 -8.04 -5.94 -25.71
CA PHE A 323 -7.45 -5.36 -26.93
C PHE A 323 -6.92 -3.94 -26.74
N LEU A 324 -7.66 -3.09 -26.04
CA LEU A 324 -7.34 -1.66 -25.93
C LEU A 324 -6.80 -1.26 -24.55
N GLY A 325 -6.88 -2.15 -23.56
CA GLY A 325 -6.44 -1.88 -22.20
C GLY A 325 -7.29 -0.85 -21.45
N ASN A 326 -8.34 -0.30 -22.05
CA ASN A 326 -9.25 0.66 -21.44
C ASN A 326 -10.18 -0.04 -20.41
N PRO A 327 -10.59 0.63 -19.33
CA PRO A 327 -11.58 0.09 -18.40
C PRO A 327 -13.00 0.02 -18.99
N VAL A 328 -13.79 -0.95 -18.51
CA VAL A 328 -15.23 -1.05 -18.78
C VAL A 328 -15.99 -1.02 -17.46
N LEU A 329 -17.01 -0.18 -17.40
CA LEU A 329 -17.86 0.02 -16.22
C LEU A 329 -19.33 -0.22 -16.58
N ASP A 330 -20.15 -0.59 -15.60
CA ASP A 330 -21.61 -0.67 -15.70
C ASP A 330 -22.23 0.51 -14.96
N MET A 331 -22.94 1.38 -15.68
CA MET A 331 -23.53 2.59 -15.10
C MET A 331 -24.62 2.26 -14.08
N ILE A 332 -24.54 2.90 -12.91
CA ILE A 332 -25.59 2.88 -11.88
C ILE A 332 -26.33 4.22 -11.90
N SER A 333 -25.59 5.33 -11.84
CA SER A 333 -26.15 6.68 -11.92
C SER A 333 -25.25 7.61 -12.74
N LEU A 334 -25.86 8.66 -13.27
CA LEU A 334 -25.21 9.72 -14.02
C LEU A 334 -25.83 11.06 -13.61
N GLU A 335 -24.98 12.04 -13.37
CA GLU A 335 -25.31 13.42 -13.04
C GLU A 335 -24.47 14.35 -13.92
N THR A 336 -25.08 15.39 -14.50
CA THR A 336 -24.35 16.43 -15.22
C THR A 336 -23.73 17.40 -14.24
N LEU A 337 -22.46 17.73 -14.44
CA LEU A 337 -21.81 18.80 -13.67
C LEU A 337 -22.03 20.15 -14.40
N PRO A 338 -22.24 21.24 -13.65
CA PRO A 338 -22.47 22.57 -14.21
C PRO A 338 -21.25 23.15 -14.95
#